data_AF-A0A948ALU5-F1
#
_entry.id   AF-A0A948ALU5-F1
#
_cell.length_a   1.000
_cell.length_b   1.000
_cell.length_c   1.000
_cell.angle_alpha   90.00
_cell.angle_beta   90.00
_cell.angle_gamma   90.00
#
_symmetry.space_group_name_H-M   'P 1'
#
loop_
_entity.id
_entity.type
_entity.pdbx_description
1 polymer ?
#
loop_
_entity_poly.entity_id
_entity_poly.type
_entity_poly.pdbx_seq_one_letter_code
_entity_poly.pdbx_strand_id
1 'polypeptide(L)' 'MQTRWHFSDSDSAWLAEALAFVARAEQAALTARGEFHIVLAGGNTPRIVYEALARETHDWPRWQV' A
#
# COMPACT_ATOMS: atom_id res chain seq x y z
N MET A 1 -20.43 4.18 -3.39
CA MET A 1 -19.11 4.56 -2.81
C MET A 1 -18.97 6.06 -2.93
N GLN A 2 -18.57 6.75 -1.87
CA GLN A 2 -18.28 8.18 -1.91
C GLN A 2 -16.82 8.36 -2.34
N THR A 3 -16.56 9.28 -3.28
CA THR A 3 -15.20 9.62 -3.67
C THR A 3 -14.46 10.24 -2.48
N ARG A 4 -13.27 9.74 -2.17
CA ARG A 4 -12.39 10.28 -1.13
C ARG A 4 -11.08 10.76 -1.75
N TRP A 5 -10.91 12.07 -1.82
CA TRP A 5 -9.68 12.71 -2.27
C TRP A 5 -8.70 12.81 -1.13
N HIS A 6 -7.42 12.58 -1.43
CA HIS A 6 -6.29 12.81 -0.53
C HIS A 6 -5.34 13.76 -1.25
N PHE A 7 -4.98 14.85 -0.58
CA PHE A 7 -4.03 15.84 -1.07
C PHE A 7 -2.80 15.77 -0.19
N SER A 8 -1.63 15.74 -0.82
CA SER A 8 -0.35 15.69 -0.12
C SER A 8 0.48 16.90 -0.53
N ASP A 9 1.12 17.54 0.45
CA ASP A 9 1.85 18.80 0.23
C ASP A 9 3.23 18.60 -0.43
N SER A 10 3.70 17.36 -0.52
CA SER A 10 4.98 16.99 -1.13
C SER A 10 4.99 15.53 -1.58
N ASP A 11 5.98 15.17 -2.40
CA ASP A 11 6.22 13.78 -2.82
C ASP A 11 6.51 12.85 -1.64
N SER A 12 7.21 13.33 -0.61
CA SER A 12 7.51 12.54 0.59
C SER A 12 6.26 12.32 1.46
N ALA A 13 5.42 13.35 1.61
CA ALA A 13 4.14 13.23 2.31
C ALA A 13 3.21 12.26 1.57
N TRP A 14 3.14 12.38 0.23
CA TRP A 14 2.37 11.47 -0.62
C TRP A 14 2.81 10.02 -0.45
N LEU A 15 4.11 9.75 -0.50
CA LEU A 15 4.64 8.38 -0.34
C LEU A 15 4.29 7.83 1.04
N ALA A 16 4.48 8.60 2.11
CA ALA A 16 4.15 8.18 3.47
C ALA A 16 2.65 7.88 3.63
N GLU A 17 1.77 8.70 3.05
CA GLU A 17 0.32 8.49 3.06
C GLU A 17 -0.09 7.24 2.27
N ALA A 18 0.55 7.00 1.12
CA ALA A 18 0.33 5.80 0.32
C ALA A 18 0.74 4.52 1.08
N LEU A 19 1.93 4.52 1.70
CA LEU A 19 2.42 3.40 2.51
C LEU A 19 1.50 3.15 3.72
N ALA A 20 1.09 4.20 4.43
CA ALA A 20 0.15 4.09 5.54
C ALA A 20 -1.23 3.56 5.10
N PHE A 21 -1.66 3.86 3.86
CA PHE A 21 -2.87 3.28 3.30
C PHE A 21 -2.71 1.77 3.07
N VAL A 22 -1.61 1.33 2.45
CA VAL A 22 -1.33 -0.09 2.22
C VAL A 22 -1.24 -0.85 3.54
N ALA A 23 -0.52 -0.33 4.55
CA ALA A 23 -0.38 -0.97 5.86
C ALA A 23 -1.73 -1.18 6.56
N ARG A 24 -2.64 -0.20 6.50
CA ARG A 24 -4.01 -0.35 7.05
C ARG A 24 -4.81 -1.40 6.29
N ALA A 25 -4.69 -1.45 4.97
CA ALA A 25 -5.36 -2.44 4.13
C ALA A 25 -4.84 -3.86 4.39
N GLU A 26 -3.51 -4.01 4.52
CA GLU A 26 -2.84 -5.25 4.90
C GLU A 26 -3.36 -5.73 6.27
N GLN A 27 -3.28 -4.90 7.30
CA GLN A 27 -3.73 -5.27 8.64
C GLN A 27 -5.20 -5.69 8.66
N ALA A 28 -6.06 -4.94 7.98
CA ALA A 28 -7.49 -5.27 7.90
C ALA A 28 -7.72 -6.61 7.19
N ALA A 29 -7.00 -6.88 6.09
CA ALA A 29 -7.10 -8.12 5.34
C ALA A 29 -6.58 -9.33 6.13
N LEU A 30 -5.40 -9.22 6.72
CA LEU A 30 -4.81 -10.27 7.55
C LEU A 30 -5.70 -10.60 8.75
N THR A 31 -6.30 -9.58 9.38
CA THR A 31 -7.25 -9.79 10.49
C THR A 31 -8.52 -10.51 10.03
N ALA A 32 -9.06 -10.15 8.87
CA ALA A 32 -10.33 -10.69 8.39
C ALA A 32 -10.22 -12.10 7.79
N ARG A 33 -9.11 -12.41 7.09
CA ARG A 33 -8.99 -13.64 6.29
C ARG A 33 -7.59 -14.29 6.29
N GLY A 34 -6.61 -13.73 6.99
CA GLY A 34 -5.25 -14.28 7.06
C GLY A 34 -4.38 -14.04 5.81
N GLU A 35 -4.92 -13.44 4.76
CA GLU A 35 -4.20 -13.13 3.51
C GLU A 35 -4.51 -11.71 3.03
N PHE A 36 -3.51 -11.05 2.44
CA PHE A 36 -3.64 -9.72 1.83
C PHE A 36 -3.49 -9.82 0.31
N HIS A 37 -4.59 -9.63 -0.41
CA HIS A 37 -4.61 -9.67 -1.87
C HIS A 37 -4.51 -8.23 -2.41
N ILE A 38 -3.57 -7.97 -3.31
CA ILE A 38 -3.29 -6.64 -3.86
C ILE A 38 -3.03 -6.72 -5.36
N VAL A 39 -3.63 -5.83 -6.15
CA VAL A 39 -3.33 -5.71 -7.58
C VAL A 39 -2.35 -4.56 -7.78
N LEU A 40 -1.26 -4.82 -8.50
CA LEU A 40 -0.25 -3.81 -8.79
C LEU A 40 -0.54 -3.13 -10.13
N ALA A 41 -0.58 -1.80 -10.11
CA ALA A 41 -0.57 -0.99 -11.32
C ALA A 41 0.86 -0.82 -11.86
N GLY A 42 1.00 -0.64 -13.17
CA GLY A 42 2.26 -0.25 -13.81
C GLY A 42 2.53 1.25 -13.77
N GLY A 43 3.73 1.66 -14.18
CA GLY A 43 4.16 3.06 -14.26
C GLY A 43 5.14 3.49 -13.17
N ASN A 44 5.68 4.71 -13.29
CA ASN A 44 6.73 5.20 -12.38
C ASN A 44 6.20 5.58 -11.00
N THR A 45 4.99 6.14 -10.91
CA THR A 45 4.43 6.55 -9.63
C THR A 45 4.17 5.34 -8.71
N PRO A 46 3.49 4.25 -9.15
CA PRO A 46 3.34 3.07 -8.29
C PRO A 46 4.68 2.37 -7.99
N ARG A 47 5.63 2.38 -8.94
CA ARG A 47 6.97 1.78 -8.72
C ARG A 47 7.68 2.35 -7.49
N ILE A 48 7.57 3.66 -7.23
CA ILE A 48 8.16 4.30 -6.04
C ILE A 48 7.60 3.69 -4.75
N VAL A 49 6.29 3.42 -4.72
CA VAL A 49 5.63 2.79 -3.56
C VAL A 49 6.14 1.36 -3.37
N TYR A 50 6.25 0.58 -4.44
CA TYR A 50 6.71 -0.81 -4.36
C TYR A 50 8.18 -0.92 -3.92
N GLU A 51 9.05 -0.01 -4.41
CA GLU A 51 10.44 0.07 -3.97
C GLU A 51 10.57 0.46 -2.49
N ALA A 52 9.65 1.26 -1.96
CA ALA A 52 9.59 1.58 -0.55
C ALA A 52 9.10 0.38 0.28
N LEU A 53 7.99 -0.26 -0.12
CA LEU A 53 7.46 -1.47 0.54
C LEU A 53 8.49 -2.61 0.57
N ALA A 54 9.26 -2.80 -0.51
CA ALA A 54 10.30 -3.83 -0.58
C ALA A 54 11.45 -3.62 0.43
N ARG A 55 11.56 -2.43 1.03
CA ARG A 55 12.52 -2.11 2.10
C ARG A 55 11.94 -2.26 3.51
N GLU A 56 10.63 -2.48 3.61
CA GLU A 56 9.92 -2.71 4.87
C GLU A 56 9.85 -4.21 5.20
N THR A 57 9.55 -4.52 6.46
CA THR A 57 9.31 -5.90 6.90
C THR A 57 7.83 -6.18 6.89
N HIS A 58 7.41 -7.10 6.01
CA HIS A 58 6.03 -7.61 5.94
C HIS A 58 6.04 -9.14 6.02
N ASP A 59 4.88 -9.73 6.32
CA ASP A 59 4.64 -11.17 6.20
C ASP A 59 4.37 -11.52 4.73
N TRP A 60 5.40 -11.36 3.89
CA TRP A 60 5.31 -11.54 2.43
C TRP A 60 4.64 -12.83 1.97
N PRO A 61 4.82 -14.00 2.62
CA PRO A 61 4.11 -15.22 2.26
C PRO A 61 2.57 -15.10 2.28
N ARG A 62 2.02 -14.11 3.01
CA ARG A 62 0.57 -13.86 3.09
C ARG A 62 0.07 -12.84 2.08
N TRP A 63 0.97 -12.20 1.33
CA TRP A 63 0.63 -11.29 0.25
C TRP A 63 0.36 -12.08 -1.03
N GLN A 64 -0.77 -11.81 -1.68
CA GLN A 64 -1.13 -12.37 -2.98
C GLN A 64 -1.20 -11.22 -3.99
N VAL A 65 -0.33 -11.27 -4.99
CA VAL A 65 -0.23 -10.26 -6.07
C VAL A 65 -0.88 -10.79 -7.33
#